data_AF-A0A953B190-F1
#
_entry.id   AF-A0A953B190-F1
#
_cell.length_a   1.000
_cell.length_b   1.000
_cell.length_c   1.000
_cell.angle_alpha   90.00
_cell.angle_beta   90.00
_cell.angle_gamma   90.00
#
_symmetry.space_group_name_H-M   'P 1'
#
loop_
_entity.id
_entity.type
_entity.pdbx_description
1 polymer ?
#
loop_
_entity_poly.entity_id
_entity_poly.type
_entity_poly.pdbx_seq_one_letter_code
_entity_poly.pdbx_strand_id
1 'polypeptide(L)' 'MSASLFAPAALLPDGWARDVLIEYDDAGTLTAVTPGAAGTAPGAERAAGPVIPGMPNL' A
#
# COMPACT_ATOMS: atom_id res chain seq x y z
N MET A 1 10.45 5.10 12.84
CA MET A 1 9.51 3.96 12.76
C MET A 1 9.21 3.75 11.28
N SER A 2 8.78 2.55 10.89
CA SER A 2 8.23 2.33 9.55
C SER A 2 6.80 1.85 9.75
N ALA A 3 5.88 2.46 9.02
CA ALA A 3 4.48 2.08 9.05
C ALA A 3 4.12 1.32 7.77
N SER A 4 3.07 0.53 7.85
CA SER A 4 2.61 -0.28 6.73
C SER A 4 1.09 -0.34 6.64
N LEU A 5 0.61 -0.34 5.40
CA LEU A 5 -0.79 -0.47 5.03
C LEU A 5 -0.94 -1.68 4.11
N PHE A 6 -1.80 -2.61 4.49
CA PHE A 6 -2.24 -3.71 3.65
C PHE A 6 -3.50 -3.31 2.88
N ALA A 7 -3.42 -3.34 1.55
CA ALA A 7 -4.52 -3.05 0.64
C ALA A 7 -4.97 -4.34 -0.08
N PRO A 8 -6.21 -4.82 0.10
CA PRO A 8 -6.72 -6.00 -0.62
C PRO A 8 -6.69 -5.82 -2.14
N ALA A 9 -6.83 -4.58 -2.60
CA ALA A 9 -6.65 -4.17 -3.99
C ALA A 9 -6.00 -2.78 -4.04
N ALA A 10 -5.03 -2.59 -4.93
CA ALA A 10 -4.47 -1.29 -5.22
C ALA A 10 -4.24 -1.09 -6.72
N LEU A 11 -4.44 0.13 -7.21
CA LEU A 11 -4.05 0.53 -8.56
C LEU A 11 -2.58 0.94 -8.55
N LEU A 12 -1.71 0.08 -9.09
CA LEU A 12 -0.27 0.30 -9.23
C LEU A 12 0.06 0.83 -10.64
N PRO A 13 1.30 1.28 -10.92
CA PRO A 13 1.70 1.73 -12.26
C PRO A 13 1.42 0.71 -13.37
N ASP A 14 1.58 -0.59 -13.07
CA ASP A 14 1.34 -1.68 -14.02
C ASP A 14 -0.13 -2.14 -14.07
N GLY A 15 -1.01 -1.52 -13.27
CA GLY A 15 -2.43 -1.85 -13.19
C GLY A 15 -2.89 -2.34 -11.82
N TRP A 16 -4.08 -2.94 -11.78
CA TRP A 16 -4.66 -3.45 -10.54
C TRP A 16 -3.90 -4.66 -10.01
N ALA A 17 -3.48 -4.58 -8.74
CA ALA A 17 -2.87 -5.68 -8.01
C ALA A 17 -3.71 -6.06 -6.78
N ARG A 18 -3.54 -7.30 -6.31
CA ARG A 18 -4.19 -7.84 -5.11
C ARG A 18 -3.19 -8.02 -3.98
N ASP A 19 -3.70 -7.96 -2.75
CA ASP A 19 -2.94 -8.21 -1.52
C ASP A 19 -1.63 -7.43 -1.48
N VAL A 20 -1.73 -6.11 -1.57
CA VAL A 20 -0.58 -5.21 -1.68
C VAL A 20 -0.17 -4.71 -0.30
N LEU A 21 1.10 -4.89 0.06
CA LEU A 21 1.71 -4.26 1.22
C LEU A 21 2.40 -2.96 0.79
N ILE A 22 2.02 -1.85 1.41
CA ILE A 22 2.57 -0.53 1.18
C ILE A 22 3.32 -0.12 2.44
N GLU A 23 4.61 0.17 2.32
CA GLU A 23 5.49 0.54 3.44
C GLU A 23 6.00 1.97 3.25
N TYR A 24 6.09 2.72 4.34
CA TYR A 24 6.56 4.10 4.34
C TYR A 24 7.32 4.47 5.61
N ASP A 25 8.24 5.42 5.47
CA ASP A 25 9.03 5.96 6.56
C ASP A 25 8.28 7.05 7.36
N ASP A 26 8.91 7.55 8.43
CA ASP A 26 8.33 8.60 9.29
C ASP A 26 8.10 9.93 8.54
N ALA A 27 8.76 10.16 7.40
CA ALA A 27 8.57 11.33 6.57
C ALA A 27 7.38 11.16 5.59
N GLY A 28 6.76 10.00 5.55
CA GLY A 28 5.66 9.67 4.63
C GLY A 28 6.13 9.25 3.23
N THR A 29 7.42 8.94 3.06
CA THR A 29 7.96 8.47 1.78
C THR A 29 7.71 6.97 1.65
N LEU A 30 7.16 6.53 0.51
CA LEU A 30 7.04 5.11 0.20
C LEU A 30 8.42 4.46 0.10
N THR A 31 8.66 3.43 0.89
CA THR A 31 9.93 2.67 0.89
C THR A 31 9.80 1.34 0.15
N ALA A 32 8.62 0.74 0.12
CA ALA A 32 8.31 -0.45 -0.65
C ALA A 32 6.82 -0.56 -1.00
N VAL A 33 6.53 -1.19 -2.14
CA VAL A 33 5.18 -1.58 -2.56
C VAL A 33 5.25 -2.99 -3.10
N THR A 34 4.70 -3.95 -2.35
CA THR A 34 4.83 -5.38 -2.62
C THR A 34 3.46 -6.01 -2.89
N PRO A 35 3.09 -6.29 -4.14
CA PRO A 35 1.86 -7.03 -4.47
C PRO A 35 1.97 -8.52 -4.11
N GLY A 36 0.84 -9.18 -3.86
CA GLY A 36 0.81 -10.61 -3.50
C GLY A 36 1.35 -10.93 -2.10
N ALA A 37 1.41 -9.94 -1.22
CA ALA A 37 1.88 -9.98 0.16
C ALA A 37 0.84 -10.57 1.14
N ALA A 38 0.05 -11.56 0.70
CA ALA A 38 -0.97 -12.18 1.53
C ALA A 38 -0.31 -12.86 2.75
N GLY A 39 -0.63 -12.39 3.96
CA GLY A 39 -0.15 -12.97 5.22
C GLY A 39 1.26 -12.54 5.65
N THR A 40 1.95 -11.66 4.90
CA THR A 40 3.33 -11.26 5.22
C THR A 40 3.46 -10.03 6.12
N ALA A 41 2.34 -9.42 6.57
CA ALA A 41 2.39 -8.23 7.43
C ALA A 41 1.49 -8.33 8.68
N PRO A 42 1.84 -9.16 9.68
CA PRO A 42 1.17 -9.15 10.97
C PRO A 42 1.28 -7.75 11.59
N GLY A 43 0.14 -7.09 11.80
CA GLY A 43 0.07 -5.76 12.43
C GLY A 43 0.09 -4.57 11.47
N ALA A 44 0.16 -4.78 10.14
CA ALA A 44 -0.12 -3.71 9.19
C ALA A 44 -1.58 -3.26 9.33
N GLU A 45 -1.82 -1.96 9.26
CA GLU A 45 -3.18 -1.44 9.15
C GLU A 45 -3.80 -1.98 7.86
N ARG A 46 -5.09 -2.33 7.88
CA ARG A 46 -5.78 -2.82 6.69
C ARG A 46 -6.66 -1.72 6.12
N ALA A 47 -6.44 -1.40 4.84
CA ALA A 47 -7.27 -0.46 4.11
C ALA A 47 -8.74 -0.94 4.10
N ALA A 48 -9.66 0.01 4.32
CA ALA A 48 -11.10 -0.26 4.32
C ALA A 48 -11.69 -0.50 2.92
N GLY A 49 -10.91 -0.24 1.86
CA GLY A 49 -11.32 -0.42 0.47
C GLY A 49 -10.13 -0.41 -0.49
N PRO A 50 -10.37 -0.40 -1.81
CA PRO A 50 -9.32 -0.30 -2.81
C PRO A 50 -8.52 1.00 -2.66
N VAL A 51 -7.20 0.90 -2.84
CA VAL A 51 -6.29 2.05 -2.80
C VAL A 51 -5.96 2.51 -4.21
N ILE A 52 -5.98 3.82 -4.43
CA ILE A 52 -5.56 4.45 -5.69
C ILE A 52 -4.54 5.56 -5.41
N PRO A 53 -3.68 5.93 -6.37
CA PRO A 53 -2.84 7.10 -6.24
C PRO A 53 -3.70 8.36 -6.03
N GLY A 54 -3.25 9.24 -5.14
CA GLY A 54 -3.88 10.55 -4.98
C GLY A 54 -3.81 11.35 -6.28
N MET A 55 -4.88 12.06 -6.61
CA MET A 55 -4.93 12.91 -7.80
C MET A 55 -4.33 14.28 -7.47
N PRO A 56 -3.27 14.74 -8.18
CA PRO A 56 -2.78 16.09 -8.04
C PRO A 56 -3.87 17.11 -8.41
N ASN A 57 -3.97 18.20 -7.65
CA ASN A 57 -4.78 19.35 -8.00
C ASN A 57 -3.83 20.49 -8.40
N LEU A 58 -3.88 20.89 -9.66
CA LEU A 58 -2.90 21.78 -10.31
C LEU A 58 -3.58 23.09 -10.76
#